data_AF-Q08NX6-F1
#
_entry.id   AF-Q08NX6-F1
#
_cell.length_a   1.000
_cell.length_b   1.000
_cell.length_c   1.000
_cell.angle_alpha   90.00
_cell.angle_beta   90.00
_cell.angle_gamma   90.00
#
_symmetry.space_group_name_H-M   'P 1'
#
loop_
_entity.id
_entity.type
_entity.pdbx_description
1 polymer ?
#
loop_
_entity_poly.entity_id
_entity_poly.type
_entity_poly.pdbx_seq_one_letter_code
_entity_poly.pdbx_strand_id
1 'polypeptide(L)'
;MHRTWTTVVVSLGLLTAMTGTARAEGLGHIPYGDNCWGSGTDADRDGLNDQCEYQVAYGFMPLFWFDSGESGFARRPYYAVKSTSFATRTLQIFYLDTFFDDTGVTTGHDGDPEFQILEVHYSGGRWYLDWAYLSAHRKSSCDSSAWYAYNQLEYDTAIDSRNAYRGWPTLYVAEDKHATYNNLSTCDQGCFLQDYCSRHTSQYLDTADRLVSRNVGSTAVQLINSVILNGKTERLLDDAAFKGWDDQWYRPNSEGYRRHLDDFGF
;
A
#
# COMPACT_ATOMS: atom_id res chain seq x y z
N MET A 1 33.88 51.17 -30.54
CA MET A 1 33.78 50.14 -29.48
C MET A 1 32.35 49.60 -29.48
N HIS A 2 32.13 48.34 -29.84
CA HIS A 2 30.80 47.72 -29.75
C HIS A 2 30.80 46.67 -28.62
N ARG A 3 29.85 46.78 -27.68
CA ARG A 3 29.53 45.73 -26.72
C ARG A 3 28.34 44.93 -27.25
N THR A 4 28.59 43.74 -27.77
CA THR A 4 27.55 42.74 -28.04
C THR A 4 27.04 42.17 -26.71
N TRP A 5 25.75 42.36 -26.42
CA TRP A 5 25.09 41.72 -25.29
C TRP A 5 24.60 40.34 -25.69
N THR A 6 25.34 39.29 -25.29
CA THR A 6 24.92 37.90 -25.49
C THR A 6 23.83 37.56 -24.47
N THR A 7 22.57 37.63 -24.89
CA THR A 7 21.44 37.24 -24.03
C THR A 7 21.38 35.72 -23.95
N VAL A 8 21.82 35.16 -22.81
CA VAL A 8 21.70 33.73 -22.54
C VAL A 8 20.26 33.43 -22.16
N VAL A 9 19.49 32.88 -23.11
CA VAL A 9 18.16 32.33 -22.84
C VAL A 9 18.37 30.99 -22.13
N VAL A 10 18.23 30.97 -20.81
CA VAL A 10 18.12 29.73 -20.04
C VAL A 10 16.73 29.16 -20.27
N SER A 11 16.62 28.22 -21.19
CA SER A 11 15.39 27.47 -21.43
C SER A 11 15.04 26.65 -20.20
N LEU A 12 14.08 27.13 -19.39
CA LEU A 12 13.56 26.40 -18.25
C LEU A 12 12.73 25.21 -18.74
N GLY A 13 13.41 24.09 -18.98
CA GLY A 13 12.83 22.85 -19.48
C GLY A 13 11.90 22.23 -18.45
N LEU A 14 10.61 22.61 -18.50
CA LEU A 14 9.58 21.99 -17.69
C LEU A 14 9.37 20.55 -18.14
N LEU A 15 10.10 19.62 -17.55
CA LEU A 15 9.88 18.17 -17.69
C LEU A 15 8.59 17.81 -16.98
N THR A 16 7.46 18.06 -17.64
CA THR A 16 6.17 17.45 -17.28
C THR A 16 6.32 15.94 -17.47
N ALA A 17 6.69 15.24 -16.40
CA ALA A 17 6.67 13.79 -16.35
C ALA A 17 5.21 13.34 -16.58
N MET A 18 4.91 12.88 -17.80
CA MET A 18 3.57 12.39 -18.10
C MET A 18 3.36 11.08 -17.35
N THR A 19 2.53 11.13 -16.30
CA THR A 19 2.02 9.95 -15.63
C THR A 19 1.32 9.08 -16.67
N GLY A 20 1.85 7.86 -16.88
CA GLY A 20 1.33 6.97 -17.90
C GLY A 20 -0.06 6.48 -17.50
N THR A 21 -1.04 6.63 -18.39
CA THR A 21 -2.38 6.09 -18.13
C THR A 21 -2.30 4.58 -17.91
N ALA A 22 -2.84 4.12 -16.77
CA ALA A 22 -2.82 2.72 -16.39
C ALA A 22 -3.54 1.87 -17.45
N ARG A 23 -2.78 1.00 -18.12
CA ARG A 23 -3.25 0.02 -19.09
C ARG A 23 -4.02 -1.07 -18.35
N ALA A 24 -5.23 -1.34 -18.85
CA ALA A 24 -6.16 -2.29 -18.26
C ALA A 24 -5.80 -3.78 -18.47
N GLU A 25 -4.52 -4.15 -18.36
CA GLU A 25 -4.04 -5.47 -18.79
C GLU A 25 -3.80 -6.48 -17.66
N GLY A 26 -3.46 -6.07 -16.45
CA GLY A 26 -3.21 -6.98 -15.32
C GLY A 26 -1.84 -7.69 -15.33
N LEU A 27 -1.48 -8.29 -14.21
CA LEU A 27 -0.24 -9.03 -13.99
C LEU A 27 -0.39 -10.48 -14.50
N GLY A 28 0.28 -10.80 -15.62
CA GLY A 28 0.30 -12.13 -16.23
C GLY A 28 1.46 -13.05 -15.79
N HIS A 29 2.25 -12.65 -14.79
CA HIS A 29 3.39 -13.42 -14.29
C HIS A 29 3.11 -14.20 -13.00
N ILE A 30 1.97 -13.93 -12.36
CA ILE A 30 1.48 -14.62 -11.17
C ILE A 30 0.54 -15.75 -11.66
N PRO A 31 0.76 -17.01 -11.27
CA PRO A 31 -0.06 -18.14 -11.70
C PRO A 31 -1.46 -18.14 -11.06
N TYR A 32 -2.26 -19.13 -11.44
CA TYR A 32 -3.60 -19.42 -10.89
C TYR A 32 -3.82 -20.94 -10.92
N GLY A 33 -4.88 -21.43 -10.27
CA GLY A 33 -5.30 -22.82 -10.31
C GLY A 33 -4.57 -23.62 -9.24
N ASP A 34 -3.95 -24.74 -9.62
CA ASP A 34 -3.34 -25.67 -8.67
C ASP A 34 -2.23 -25.04 -7.81
N ASN A 35 -1.58 -23.97 -8.32
CA ASN A 35 -0.59 -23.19 -7.58
C ASN A 35 -1.18 -22.24 -6.52
N CYS A 36 -2.48 -21.96 -6.54
CA CYS A 36 -3.13 -20.96 -5.68
C CYS A 36 -4.29 -21.51 -4.83
N TRP A 37 -5.04 -22.48 -5.36
CA TRP A 37 -6.16 -23.16 -4.69
C TRP A 37 -6.08 -24.68 -4.92
N GLY A 38 -4.86 -25.24 -4.88
CA GLY A 38 -4.60 -26.65 -5.15
C GLY A 38 -3.57 -27.27 -4.20
N SER A 39 -3.03 -28.42 -4.59
CA SER A 39 -2.34 -29.35 -3.68
C SER A 39 -0.88 -28.99 -3.33
N GLY A 40 -0.54 -27.72 -3.24
CA GLY A 40 0.76 -27.27 -2.70
C GLY A 40 0.71 -27.16 -1.17
N THR A 41 1.73 -26.53 -0.57
CA THR A 41 1.71 -26.19 0.86
C THR A 41 0.65 -25.13 1.15
N ASP A 42 -0.30 -25.49 1.99
CA ASP A 42 -1.31 -24.64 2.62
C ASP A 42 -1.13 -24.88 4.13
N ALA A 43 -0.37 -24.01 4.78
CA ALA A 43 0.15 -24.25 6.13
C ALA A 43 -0.92 -24.11 7.22
N ASP A 44 -1.80 -23.10 7.06
CA ASP A 44 -2.85 -22.71 8.01
C ASP A 44 -4.25 -23.21 7.62
N ARG A 45 -4.42 -23.72 6.39
CA ARG A 45 -5.63 -24.37 5.88
C ARG A 45 -6.78 -23.41 5.61
N ASP A 46 -6.47 -22.17 5.22
CA ASP A 46 -7.47 -21.21 4.70
C ASP A 46 -7.97 -21.60 3.29
N GLY A 47 -7.23 -22.44 2.57
CA GLY A 47 -7.55 -22.91 1.21
C GLY A 47 -6.79 -22.19 0.10
N LEU A 48 -5.89 -21.27 0.44
CA LEU A 48 -4.86 -20.72 -0.44
C LEU A 48 -3.52 -21.45 -0.27
N ASN A 49 -2.64 -21.23 -1.24
CA ASN A 49 -1.27 -21.73 -1.18
C ASN A 49 -0.30 -20.66 -0.67
N ASP A 50 0.56 -20.97 0.30
CA ASP A 50 1.54 -20.02 0.90
C ASP A 50 2.35 -19.27 -0.18
N GLN A 51 2.74 -19.98 -1.25
CA GLN A 51 3.58 -19.45 -2.32
C GLN A 51 2.77 -18.63 -3.35
N CYS A 52 1.45 -18.81 -3.43
CA CYS A 52 0.56 -17.92 -4.17
C CYS A 52 0.20 -16.67 -3.37
N GLU A 53 -0.11 -16.78 -2.08
CA GLU A 53 -0.29 -15.62 -1.21
C GLU A 53 0.90 -14.66 -1.34
N TYR A 54 2.12 -15.20 -1.19
CA TYR A 54 3.35 -14.45 -1.37
C TYR A 54 3.47 -13.82 -2.77
N GLN A 55 3.14 -14.55 -3.84
CA GLN A 55 3.26 -14.03 -5.21
C GLN A 55 2.23 -12.93 -5.52
N VAL A 56 1.02 -13.04 -4.97
CA VAL A 56 -0.04 -12.03 -5.08
C VAL A 56 0.32 -10.81 -4.24
N ALA A 57 0.67 -11.00 -2.96
CA ALA A 57 1.07 -9.91 -2.07
C ALA A 57 2.31 -9.17 -2.55
N TYR A 58 3.32 -9.88 -3.08
CA TYR A 58 4.51 -9.26 -3.71
C TYR A 58 4.18 -8.57 -5.03
N GLY A 59 3.26 -9.14 -5.82
CA GLY A 59 2.92 -8.64 -7.16
C GLY A 59 2.13 -7.34 -7.18
N PHE A 60 1.22 -7.15 -6.21
CA PHE A 60 0.37 -5.96 -6.09
C PHE A 60 0.92 -4.91 -5.12
N MET A 61 2.12 -5.15 -4.60
CA MET A 61 2.71 -4.46 -3.45
C MET A 61 2.97 -2.95 -3.72
N PRO A 62 2.23 -2.02 -3.07
CA PRO A 62 2.26 -0.59 -3.41
C PRO A 62 3.64 0.08 -3.46
N LEU A 63 3.77 1.12 -4.31
CA LEU A 63 4.93 2.01 -4.29
C LEU A 63 4.60 3.23 -3.43
N PHE A 64 5.28 3.39 -2.30
CA PHE A 64 5.11 4.58 -1.47
C PHE A 64 5.96 5.72 -2.02
N TRP A 65 5.41 6.94 -2.03
CA TRP A 65 6.04 8.18 -2.49
C TRP A 65 5.98 9.20 -1.35
N PHE A 66 7.14 9.59 -0.81
CA PHE A 66 7.25 10.42 0.39
C PHE A 66 7.69 11.85 0.05
N ASP A 67 7.21 12.83 0.84
CA ASP A 67 7.59 14.24 0.67
C ASP A 67 9.08 14.55 0.96
N SER A 68 9.56 15.64 0.37
CA SER A 68 10.82 16.34 0.61
C SER A 68 11.31 16.41 2.07
N GLY A 69 10.41 16.60 3.05
CA GLY A 69 10.73 16.72 4.47
C GLY A 69 10.65 15.43 5.28
N GLU A 70 9.99 14.39 4.75
CA GLU A 70 9.72 13.15 5.48
C GLU A 70 11.00 12.47 5.99
N SER A 71 11.06 12.20 7.30
CA SER A 71 12.26 11.71 7.97
C SER A 71 12.13 10.34 8.64
N GLY A 72 10.89 9.85 8.83
CA GLY A 72 10.55 8.53 9.37
C GLY A 72 10.24 7.44 8.32
N PHE A 73 10.31 7.73 7.01
CA PHE A 73 9.90 6.84 5.90
C PHE A 73 10.38 5.37 5.92
N ALA A 74 11.38 5.03 6.72
CA ALA A 74 11.98 3.70 6.78
C ALA A 74 11.09 2.74 7.59
N ARG A 75 10.73 1.60 6.98
CA ARG A 75 9.64 0.76 7.47
C ARG A 75 9.82 -0.72 7.15
N ARG A 76 9.19 -1.58 7.95
CA ARG A 76 8.99 -3.00 7.63
C ARG A 76 7.54 -3.24 7.22
N PRO A 77 7.29 -3.94 6.10
CA PRO A 77 5.94 -4.37 5.76
C PRO A 77 5.61 -5.79 6.18
N TYR A 78 4.37 -5.93 6.62
CA TYR A 78 3.66 -7.19 6.83
C TYR A 78 2.47 -7.26 5.87
N TYR A 79 1.98 -8.46 5.59
CA TYR A 79 0.80 -8.65 4.76
C TYR A 79 -0.10 -9.76 5.30
N ALA A 80 -1.32 -9.84 4.78
CA ALA A 80 -2.13 -11.06 4.81
C ALA A 80 -2.85 -11.21 3.47
N VAL A 81 -3.16 -12.44 3.04
CA VAL A 81 -4.06 -12.69 1.91
C VAL A 81 -5.23 -13.54 2.40
N LYS A 82 -6.41 -13.36 1.79
CA LYS A 82 -7.53 -14.30 1.92
C LYS A 82 -8.26 -14.48 0.60
N SER A 83 -8.89 -15.63 0.44
CA SER A 83 -9.94 -15.82 -0.57
C SER A 83 -11.23 -15.14 -0.13
N THR A 84 -11.72 -14.16 -0.90
CA THR A 84 -13.07 -13.59 -0.66
C THR A 84 -14.15 -14.35 -1.40
N SER A 85 -13.82 -14.92 -2.56
CA SER A 85 -14.74 -15.72 -3.36
C SER A 85 -13.97 -16.57 -4.37
N PHE A 86 -14.02 -17.89 -4.20
CA PHE A 86 -13.47 -18.86 -5.14
C PHE A 86 -14.16 -18.79 -6.52
N ALA A 87 -15.47 -18.54 -6.53
CA ALA A 87 -16.27 -18.51 -7.76
C ALA A 87 -15.95 -17.31 -8.67
N THR A 88 -15.64 -16.15 -8.09
CA THR A 88 -15.20 -14.95 -8.82
C THR A 88 -13.68 -14.82 -8.90
N ARG A 89 -12.94 -15.72 -8.24
CA ARG A 89 -11.47 -15.75 -8.18
C ARG A 89 -10.87 -14.49 -7.58
N THR A 90 -11.52 -13.99 -6.53
CA THR A 90 -11.20 -12.71 -5.90
C THR A 90 -10.45 -12.95 -4.59
N LEU A 91 -9.32 -12.28 -4.44
CA LEU A 91 -8.52 -12.22 -3.22
C LEU A 91 -8.60 -10.81 -2.62
N GLN A 92 -8.46 -10.72 -1.30
CA GLN A 92 -8.10 -9.48 -0.63
C GLN A 92 -6.70 -9.63 -0.05
N ILE A 93 -5.87 -8.61 -0.24
CA ILE A 93 -4.54 -8.47 0.31
C ILE A 93 -4.59 -7.33 1.33
N PHE A 94 -4.27 -7.61 2.59
CA PHE A 94 -4.05 -6.61 3.61
C PHE A 94 -2.54 -6.31 3.66
N TYR A 95 -2.15 -5.04 3.71
CA TYR A 95 -0.78 -4.61 4.01
C TYR A 95 -0.79 -3.81 5.30
N LEU A 96 0.20 -4.06 6.17
CA LEU A 96 0.45 -3.29 7.39
C LEU A 96 1.88 -2.76 7.34
N ASP A 97 2.00 -1.45 7.49
CA ASP A 97 3.26 -0.74 7.32
C ASP A 97 3.80 -0.32 8.69
N THR A 98 4.67 -1.12 9.28
CA THR A 98 5.31 -0.77 10.56
C THR A 98 6.54 0.10 10.31
N PHE A 99 6.36 1.42 10.36
CA PHE A 99 7.45 2.39 10.35
C PHE A 99 8.39 2.19 11.54
N PHE A 100 9.69 2.45 11.34
CA PHE A 100 10.72 2.24 12.38
C PHE A 100 10.87 3.44 13.32
N ASP A 101 10.42 4.61 12.90
CA ASP A 101 10.39 5.86 13.66
C ASP A 101 9.15 6.64 13.22
N ASP A 102 8.38 7.13 14.18
CA ASP A 102 7.20 7.98 13.93
C ASP A 102 7.61 9.43 14.22
N THR A 103 7.80 10.20 13.15
CA THR A 103 8.22 11.60 13.24
C THR A 103 7.04 12.55 13.39
N GLY A 104 5.82 12.07 13.08
CA GLY A 104 4.54 12.73 13.31
C GLY A 104 4.14 12.88 14.78
N VAL A 105 4.84 12.21 15.70
CA VAL A 105 4.70 12.43 17.15
C VAL A 105 4.77 13.92 17.55
N THR A 106 5.58 14.72 16.84
CA THR A 106 5.72 16.16 17.17
C THR A 106 4.64 17.07 16.56
N THR A 107 3.98 16.62 15.49
CA THR A 107 2.88 17.32 14.81
C THR A 107 1.50 16.89 15.36
N GLY A 108 1.42 15.71 15.99
CA GLY A 108 0.22 15.19 16.66
C GLY A 108 -0.31 13.86 16.09
N HIS A 109 0.46 13.21 15.21
CA HIS A 109 0.11 11.99 14.46
C HIS A 109 0.70 10.70 15.08
N ASP A 110 1.03 10.72 16.38
CA ASP A 110 1.61 9.61 17.15
C ASP A 110 0.74 8.33 17.09
N GLY A 111 1.26 7.30 16.43
CA GLY A 111 0.63 6.00 16.29
C GLY A 111 -0.59 6.01 15.37
N ASP A 112 -0.48 6.72 14.24
CA ASP A 112 -1.39 6.63 13.10
C ASP A 112 -1.09 5.35 12.30
N PRO A 113 -2.09 4.48 12.01
CA PRO A 113 -1.84 3.23 11.31
C PRO A 113 -2.18 3.28 9.82
N GLU A 114 -1.14 3.31 8.98
CA GLU A 114 -1.26 2.96 7.58
C GLU A 114 -1.47 1.45 7.43
N PHE A 115 -2.65 1.12 6.94
CA PHE A 115 -2.92 -0.18 6.35
C PHE A 115 -3.69 0.03 5.05
N GLN A 116 -3.44 -0.84 4.07
CA GLN A 116 -4.18 -0.85 2.82
C GLN A 116 -4.81 -2.20 2.58
N ILE A 117 -5.97 -2.22 1.92
CA ILE A 117 -6.63 -3.45 1.50
C ILE A 117 -6.79 -3.42 -0.01
N LEU A 118 -6.03 -4.24 -0.73
CA LEU A 118 -6.11 -4.34 -2.19
C LEU A 118 -6.99 -5.53 -2.55
N GLU A 119 -7.99 -5.30 -3.40
CA GLU A 119 -8.91 -6.31 -3.90
C GLU A 119 -8.55 -6.64 -5.34
N VAL A 120 -8.21 -7.91 -5.58
CA VAL A 120 -7.67 -8.39 -6.86
C VAL A 120 -8.43 -9.61 -7.36
N HIS A 121 -8.67 -9.71 -8.66
CA HIS A 121 -9.30 -10.87 -9.27
C HIS A 121 -8.47 -11.50 -10.39
N TYR A 122 -8.64 -12.80 -10.61
CA TYR A 122 -8.01 -13.51 -11.74
C TYR A 122 -8.97 -13.73 -12.91
N SER A 123 -8.64 -13.16 -14.07
CA SER A 123 -9.41 -13.31 -15.32
C SER A 123 -8.48 -13.43 -16.53
N GLY A 124 -8.92 -14.13 -17.59
CA GLY A 124 -8.22 -14.13 -18.88
C GLY A 124 -6.73 -14.54 -18.90
N GLY A 125 -6.22 -15.17 -17.84
CA GLY A 125 -4.79 -15.51 -17.70
C GLY A 125 -3.96 -14.54 -16.84
N ARG A 126 -4.57 -13.50 -16.26
CA ARG A 126 -3.90 -12.38 -15.58
C ARG A 126 -4.65 -11.98 -14.31
N TRP A 127 -3.93 -11.42 -13.35
CA TRP A 127 -4.50 -10.83 -12.13
C TRP A 127 -4.70 -9.32 -12.32
N TYR A 128 -5.80 -8.76 -11.80
CA TYR A 128 -6.12 -7.34 -11.91
C TYR A 128 -6.38 -6.74 -10.54
N LEU A 129 -5.88 -5.53 -10.28
CA LEU A 129 -6.40 -4.69 -9.22
C LEU A 129 -7.75 -4.11 -9.65
N ASP A 130 -8.74 -4.26 -8.77
CA ASP A 130 -10.07 -3.64 -8.91
C ASP A 130 -10.20 -2.43 -7.99
N TRP A 131 -9.86 -2.60 -6.71
CA TRP A 131 -10.00 -1.59 -5.66
C TRP A 131 -8.81 -1.58 -4.69
N ALA A 132 -8.49 -0.41 -4.13
CA ALA A 132 -7.64 -0.26 -2.96
C ALA A 132 -8.37 0.54 -1.87
N TYR A 133 -8.33 0.04 -0.63
CA TYR A 133 -8.65 0.79 0.57
C TYR A 133 -7.41 1.48 1.10
N LEU A 134 -7.53 2.73 1.52
CA LEU A 134 -6.51 3.47 2.26
C LEU A 134 -7.09 3.87 3.61
N SER A 135 -6.39 3.58 4.71
CA SER A 135 -6.63 4.27 5.97
C SER A 135 -6.26 5.76 5.84
N ALA A 136 -6.85 6.58 6.69
CA ALA A 136 -6.57 8.01 6.79
C ALA A 136 -5.87 8.26 8.13
N HIS A 137 -5.36 9.46 8.37
CA HIS A 137 -4.85 9.87 9.68
C HIS A 137 -5.87 9.60 10.80
N ARG A 138 -5.37 9.20 11.98
CA ARG A 138 -6.18 9.00 13.17
C ARG A 138 -6.64 10.36 13.70
N LYS A 139 -7.91 10.45 14.11
CA LYS A 139 -8.53 11.69 14.67
C LYS A 139 -8.48 12.91 13.74
N SER A 140 -8.10 12.79 12.47
CA SER A 140 -8.26 13.88 11.50
C SER A 140 -9.73 14.33 11.41
N SER A 141 -9.92 15.61 11.10
CA SER A 141 -11.23 16.28 10.98
C SER A 141 -11.63 16.56 9.52
N CYS A 142 -10.80 16.09 8.59
CA CYS A 142 -10.71 16.56 7.20
C CYS A 142 -10.51 15.38 6.23
N ASP A 143 -9.76 14.36 6.64
CA ASP A 143 -9.51 13.14 5.88
C ASP A 143 -10.47 12.01 6.30
N SER A 144 -10.73 11.07 5.38
CA SER A 144 -11.57 9.90 5.67
C SER A 144 -11.07 8.68 4.92
N SER A 145 -11.07 7.54 5.60
CA SER A 145 -10.60 6.28 5.03
C SER A 145 -11.58 5.76 3.98
N ALA A 146 -11.08 5.45 2.79
CA ALA A 146 -11.90 5.33 1.59
C ALA A 146 -11.43 4.22 0.63
N TRP A 147 -12.35 3.82 -0.25
CA TRP A 147 -12.13 2.80 -1.27
C TRP A 147 -12.05 3.45 -2.65
N TYR A 148 -10.94 3.23 -3.34
CA TYR A 148 -10.62 3.80 -4.64
C TYR A 148 -10.57 2.69 -5.68
N ALA A 149 -11.31 2.84 -6.78
CA ALA A 149 -11.18 1.93 -7.92
C ALA A 149 -9.81 2.11 -8.59
N TYR A 150 -9.35 1.11 -9.36
CA TYR A 150 -8.06 1.16 -10.06
C TYR A 150 -7.84 2.41 -10.94
N ASN A 151 -8.91 3.05 -11.42
CA ASN A 151 -8.86 4.26 -12.25
C ASN A 151 -8.89 5.58 -11.44
N GLN A 152 -8.91 5.47 -10.11
CA GLN A 152 -8.75 6.56 -9.15
C GLN A 152 -7.38 6.50 -8.45
N LEU A 153 -6.52 5.55 -8.84
CA LEU A 153 -5.16 5.37 -8.33
C LEU A 153 -4.15 5.81 -9.39
N GLU A 154 -3.05 6.44 -8.97
CA GLU A 154 -1.91 6.71 -9.84
C GLU A 154 -0.89 5.56 -9.82
N TYR A 155 -0.01 5.53 -10.83
CA TYR A 155 0.99 4.48 -11.02
C TYR A 155 2.26 5.09 -11.62
N ASP A 156 3.40 4.99 -10.93
CA ASP A 156 4.70 5.46 -11.47
C ASP A 156 5.19 4.54 -12.60
N THR A 157 4.77 4.87 -13.82
CA THR A 157 5.24 4.23 -15.06
C THR A 157 6.59 4.78 -15.55
N ALA A 158 7.13 5.82 -14.91
CA ALA A 158 8.36 6.49 -15.31
C ALA A 158 9.60 5.80 -14.72
N ILE A 159 9.50 5.31 -13.47
CA ILE A 159 10.50 4.42 -12.87
C ILE A 159 10.27 2.96 -13.30
N ASP A 160 9.03 2.48 -13.34
CA ASP A 160 8.76 1.11 -13.79
C ASP A 160 7.58 0.99 -14.77
N SER A 161 7.91 0.82 -16.04
CA SER A 161 6.95 0.55 -17.12
C SER A 161 6.04 -0.67 -16.90
N ARG A 162 6.43 -1.63 -16.04
CA ARG A 162 5.57 -2.76 -15.62
C ARG A 162 4.38 -2.31 -14.77
N ASN A 163 4.52 -1.20 -14.04
CA ASN A 163 3.46 -0.72 -13.17
C ASN A 163 2.22 -0.24 -13.95
N ALA A 164 2.42 0.12 -15.23
CA ALA A 164 1.35 0.51 -16.13
C ALA A 164 0.21 -0.53 -16.21
N TYR A 165 0.42 -1.80 -15.88
CA TYR A 165 -0.58 -2.87 -16.05
C TYR A 165 -1.56 -3.04 -14.87
N ARG A 166 -1.83 -1.98 -14.09
CA ARG A 166 -2.51 -2.04 -12.78
C ARG A 166 -1.80 -2.97 -11.78
N GLY A 167 -0.47 -2.86 -11.72
CA GLY A 167 0.35 -3.68 -10.84
C GLY A 167 0.25 -3.22 -9.39
N TRP A 168 1.03 -2.21 -9.04
CA TRP A 168 1.17 -1.71 -7.68
C TRP A 168 0.84 -0.21 -7.65
N PRO A 169 -0.26 0.22 -7.02
CA PRO A 169 -0.62 1.63 -7.01
C PRO A 169 0.50 2.45 -6.37
N THR A 170 0.74 3.65 -6.90
CA THR A 170 1.59 4.63 -6.24
C THR A 170 0.74 5.37 -5.23
N LEU A 171 1.13 5.24 -3.97
CA LEU A 171 0.47 5.84 -2.82
C LEU A 171 1.36 6.96 -2.28
N TYR A 172 0.76 8.13 -2.10
CA TYR A 172 1.48 9.35 -1.73
C TYR A 172 1.37 9.55 -0.23
N VAL A 173 2.47 9.93 0.40
CA VAL A 173 2.60 10.08 1.85
C VAL A 173 3.11 11.48 2.17
N ALA A 174 2.34 12.17 3.01
CA ALA A 174 2.66 13.52 3.48
C ALA A 174 3.72 13.51 4.60
N GLU A 175 4.52 14.58 4.64
CA GLU A 175 5.54 14.86 5.66
C GLU A 175 5.00 14.75 7.09
N ASP A 176 5.66 13.95 7.94
CA ASP A 176 5.40 13.84 9.40
C ASP A 176 3.94 13.49 9.75
N LYS A 177 3.33 12.62 8.93
CA LYS A 177 1.97 12.09 9.15
C LYS A 177 1.72 10.64 8.67
N HIS A 178 2.59 10.15 7.78
CA HIS A 178 2.60 8.79 7.18
C HIS A 178 1.38 8.31 6.37
N ALA A 179 0.19 8.91 6.52
CA ALA A 179 -1.05 8.49 5.84
C ALA A 179 -0.95 8.43 4.30
N THR A 180 -1.67 7.46 3.72
CA THR A 180 -1.61 7.15 2.29
C THR A 180 -2.75 7.78 1.47
N TYR A 181 -2.37 8.52 0.43
CA TYR A 181 -3.27 9.16 -0.53
C TYR A 181 -3.23 8.47 -1.90
N ASN A 182 -4.38 8.45 -2.59
CA ASN A 182 -4.59 7.70 -3.84
C ASN A 182 -3.98 8.37 -5.09
N ASN A 183 -3.67 9.67 -5.02
CA ASN A 183 -3.06 10.47 -6.08
C ASN A 183 -2.38 11.72 -5.49
N LEU A 184 -1.41 12.27 -6.21
CA LEU A 184 -0.63 13.44 -5.78
C LEU A 184 -1.51 14.66 -5.49
N SER A 185 -2.52 14.93 -6.33
CA SER A 185 -3.37 16.12 -6.17
C SER A 185 -4.33 16.05 -4.96
N THR A 186 -4.61 14.86 -4.41
CA THR A 186 -5.34 14.73 -3.14
C THR A 186 -4.39 14.81 -1.96
N CYS A 187 -3.15 14.31 -2.11
CA CYS A 187 -2.08 14.48 -1.14
C CYS A 187 -1.75 15.97 -0.92
N ASP A 188 -1.37 16.70 -1.99
CA ASP A 188 -1.08 18.16 -1.99
C ASP A 188 -2.26 19.06 -1.53
N GLN A 189 -3.46 18.49 -1.34
CA GLN A 189 -4.62 19.17 -0.74
C GLN A 189 -4.78 18.83 0.75
N GLY A 190 -4.72 17.53 1.07
CA GLY A 190 -4.80 16.94 2.40
C GLY A 190 -5.73 17.67 3.36
N CYS A 191 -5.21 18.00 4.54
CA CYS A 191 -5.92 18.79 5.53
C CYS A 191 -5.49 20.26 5.46
N PHE A 192 -6.43 21.13 5.07
CA PHE A 192 -6.25 22.60 4.99
C PHE A 192 -5.09 23.08 4.08
N LEU A 193 -4.70 22.31 3.06
CA LEU A 193 -3.60 22.63 2.13
C LEU A 193 -2.22 22.72 2.81
N GLN A 194 -1.94 21.80 3.74
CA GLN A 194 -0.67 21.74 4.51
C GLN A 194 0.16 20.48 4.21
N ASP A 195 -0.44 19.49 3.55
CA ASP A 195 0.14 18.19 3.23
C ASP A 195 0.91 18.27 1.90
N TYR A 196 2.13 18.81 1.91
CA TYR A 196 2.97 18.81 0.71
C TYR A 196 3.47 17.39 0.43
N CYS A 197 3.40 16.93 -0.83
CA CYS A 197 3.77 15.57 -1.24
C CYS A 197 4.78 15.54 -2.41
N SER A 198 5.68 16.52 -2.41
CA SER A 198 6.74 16.74 -3.38
C SER A 198 7.84 15.68 -3.27
N ARG A 199 8.20 15.01 -4.37
CA ARG A 199 9.01 13.78 -4.32
C ARG A 199 10.40 13.96 -3.68
N HIS A 200 10.61 13.40 -2.49
CA HIS A 200 11.96 13.10 -1.98
C HIS A 200 12.46 11.75 -2.50
N THR A 201 11.67 10.72 -2.20
CA THR A 201 12.03 9.32 -2.34
C THR A 201 10.77 8.53 -2.63
N SER A 202 10.95 7.32 -3.15
CA SER A 202 9.86 6.37 -3.28
C SER A 202 10.34 4.98 -2.92
N GLN A 203 9.76 4.39 -1.87
CA GLN A 203 10.14 3.07 -1.41
C GLN A 203 9.23 2.02 -2.01
N TYR A 204 9.85 1.08 -2.72
CA TYR A 204 9.29 -0.25 -2.85
C TYR A 204 9.38 -0.93 -1.48
N LEU A 205 8.24 -1.45 -1.04
CA LEU A 205 8.10 -2.37 0.08
C LEU A 205 9.21 -3.45 0.04
N ASP A 206 9.89 -3.65 1.18
CA ASP A 206 11.15 -4.40 1.30
C ASP A 206 11.13 -5.77 0.60
N THR A 207 11.99 -5.91 -0.42
CA THR A 207 12.11 -7.11 -1.26
C THR A 207 13.29 -8.03 -0.89
N ALA A 208 14.12 -7.63 0.09
CA ALA A 208 15.31 -8.40 0.47
C ALA A 208 14.96 -9.53 1.45
N ASP A 209 14.13 -9.25 2.45
CA ASP A 209 13.45 -10.29 3.24
C ASP A 209 12.25 -10.82 2.45
N ARG A 210 12.26 -12.11 2.10
CA ARG A 210 11.10 -12.75 1.48
C ARG A 210 9.93 -12.73 2.45
N LEU A 211 8.90 -11.93 2.13
CA LEU A 211 7.70 -11.66 2.92
C LEU A 211 6.97 -12.89 3.52
N VAL A 212 7.23 -14.12 3.07
CA VAL A 212 6.60 -15.36 3.58
C VAL A 212 6.66 -15.46 5.12
N SER A 213 7.73 -14.98 5.76
CA SER A 213 7.87 -14.90 7.23
C SER A 213 7.15 -13.70 7.87
N ARG A 214 6.29 -13.01 7.11
CA ARG A 214 5.57 -11.78 7.45
C ARG A 214 4.07 -11.84 7.09
N ASN A 215 3.52 -13.04 6.80
CA ASN A 215 2.08 -13.24 6.66
C ASN A 215 1.39 -13.21 8.04
N VAL A 216 0.83 -12.06 8.44
CA VAL A 216 0.12 -11.90 9.72
C VAL A 216 -1.29 -12.49 9.72
N GLY A 217 -1.80 -12.95 8.57
CA GLY A 217 -3.06 -13.69 8.47
C GLY A 217 -2.94 -15.19 8.79
N SER A 218 -1.71 -15.74 8.79
CA SER A 218 -1.50 -17.18 8.88
C SER A 218 -1.84 -17.76 10.26
N THR A 219 -2.82 -18.66 10.33
CA THR A 219 -3.18 -19.33 11.61
C THR A 219 -2.13 -20.34 12.08
N ALA A 220 -1.18 -20.72 11.21
CA ALA A 220 -0.06 -21.60 11.52
C ALA A 220 1.12 -20.86 12.15
N VAL A 221 1.25 -19.55 11.92
CA VAL A 221 2.32 -18.71 12.46
C VAL A 221 1.73 -17.41 13.00
N GLN A 222 1.41 -17.39 14.29
CA GLN A 222 0.95 -16.20 15.01
C GLN A 222 2.08 -15.13 15.05
N LEU A 223 2.14 -14.28 14.02
CA LEU A 223 3.03 -13.10 13.98
C LEU A 223 2.41 -11.88 14.67
N ILE A 224 1.08 -11.89 14.83
CA ILE A 224 0.32 -10.99 15.69
C ILE A 224 0.89 -11.06 17.12
N ASN A 225 0.78 -9.99 17.90
CA ASN A 225 1.52 -9.74 19.13
C ASN A 225 3.02 -9.48 18.87
N SER A 226 3.81 -10.49 18.48
CA SER A 226 5.26 -10.32 18.35
C SER A 226 5.97 -11.30 17.40
N VAL A 227 7.04 -10.82 16.76
CA VAL A 227 7.94 -11.61 15.91
C VAL A 227 9.36 -11.57 16.48
N ILE A 228 10.05 -12.71 16.54
CA ILE A 228 11.47 -12.76 16.90
C ILE A 228 12.32 -12.71 15.64
N LEU A 229 12.95 -11.55 15.38
CA LEU A 229 13.82 -11.31 14.24
C LEU A 229 15.25 -11.05 14.71
N ASN A 230 16.22 -11.82 14.22
CA ASN A 230 17.65 -11.70 14.57
C ASN A 230 17.93 -11.67 16.09
N GLY A 231 17.13 -12.40 16.87
CA GLY A 231 17.23 -12.48 18.34
C GLY A 231 16.62 -11.28 19.11
N LYS A 232 15.95 -10.35 18.42
CA LYS A 232 15.16 -9.27 19.02
C LYS A 232 13.67 -9.55 18.86
N THR A 233 12.85 -9.09 19.79
CA THR A 233 11.38 -9.14 19.69
C THR A 233 10.88 -7.83 19.08
N GLU A 234 10.31 -7.91 17.88
CA GLU A 234 9.49 -6.86 17.27
C GLU A 234 8.04 -7.06 17.75
N ARG A 235 7.33 -6.00 18.14
CA ARG A 235 5.91 -6.04 18.57
C ARG A 235 5.07 -5.43 17.47
N LEU A 236 3.98 -6.10 17.07
CA LEU A 236 3.16 -5.67 15.93
C LEU A 236 1.76 -5.23 16.33
N LEU A 237 1.04 -6.04 17.12
CA LEU A 237 -0.33 -5.78 17.58
C LEU A 237 -0.54 -6.55 18.90
N ASP A 238 -0.28 -5.93 20.07
CA ASP A 238 -0.04 -6.71 21.31
C ASP A 238 -1.30 -7.29 21.98
N ASP A 239 -2.45 -6.61 21.84
CA ASP A 239 -3.63 -6.83 22.69
C ASP A 239 -4.85 -7.49 22.00
N ALA A 240 -4.81 -7.75 20.69
CA ALA A 240 -5.99 -8.18 19.91
C ALA A 240 -5.70 -9.25 18.85
N ALA A 241 -6.75 -9.97 18.43
CA ALA A 241 -6.69 -10.93 17.32
C ALA A 241 -6.94 -10.21 15.98
N PHE A 242 -6.28 -10.62 14.90
CA PHE A 242 -6.42 -9.98 13.59
C PHE A 242 -7.82 -10.21 13.00
N LYS A 243 -8.62 -9.15 12.92
CA LYS A 243 -9.95 -9.12 12.29
C LYS A 243 -10.00 -8.27 11.01
N GLY A 244 -8.86 -8.05 10.35
CA GLY A 244 -8.73 -7.25 9.10
C GLY A 244 -9.72 -7.62 7.99
N TRP A 245 -10.24 -8.84 8.09
CA TRP A 245 -11.15 -9.49 7.16
C TRP A 245 -12.64 -9.21 7.35
N ASP A 246 -13.07 -8.60 8.45
CA ASP A 246 -14.49 -8.47 8.85
C ASP A 246 -15.13 -7.09 8.52
N ASP A 247 -16.47 -7.07 8.43
CA ASP A 247 -17.37 -5.95 8.09
C ASP A 247 -16.98 -5.06 6.88
N GLN A 248 -17.32 -5.53 5.69
CA GLN A 248 -17.19 -4.80 4.43
C GLN A 248 -18.58 -4.49 3.81
N TRP A 249 -19.43 -3.66 4.46
CA TRP A 249 -20.82 -3.43 4.00
C TRP A 249 -20.94 -2.56 2.70
N TYR A 250 -20.57 -3.18 1.58
CA TYR A 250 -20.80 -2.83 0.17
C TYR A 250 -20.17 -1.57 -0.47
N ARG A 251 -19.38 -0.75 0.26
CA ARG A 251 -18.60 0.42 -0.30
C ARG A 251 -19.53 1.58 -0.78
N PRO A 252 -19.00 2.77 -1.16
CA PRO A 252 -17.70 3.39 -0.86
C PRO A 252 -17.77 4.30 0.39
N ASN A 253 -16.65 4.93 0.78
CA ASN A 253 -16.50 5.83 1.94
C ASN A 253 -17.16 5.31 3.23
N SER A 254 -16.77 4.10 3.64
CA SER A 254 -17.33 3.37 4.78
C SER A 254 -16.80 3.89 6.14
N GLU A 255 -17.15 5.13 6.48
CA GLU A 255 -16.79 5.85 7.72
C GLU A 255 -16.84 4.94 8.98
N GLY A 256 -15.73 4.58 9.62
CA GLY A 256 -14.34 4.56 9.16
C GLY A 256 -13.68 3.21 9.46
N TYR A 257 -14.25 2.14 8.89
CA TYR A 257 -13.84 0.71 9.00
C TYR A 257 -13.36 0.23 10.40
N ARG A 258 -14.17 0.27 11.47
CA ARG A 258 -15.39 1.06 11.68
C ARG A 258 -15.10 2.39 12.39
N ARG A 259 -13.99 2.46 13.15
CA ARG A 259 -13.21 3.68 13.48
C ARG A 259 -11.76 3.27 13.81
N HIS A 260 -10.99 2.88 12.79
CA HIS A 260 -9.61 2.35 12.97
C HIS A 260 -9.52 1.20 14.00
N LEU A 261 -10.42 0.22 13.92
CA LEU A 261 -10.50 -0.90 14.88
C LEU A 261 -10.67 -0.41 16.34
N ASP A 262 -11.37 0.72 16.48
CA ASP A 262 -11.53 1.49 17.73
C ASP A 262 -10.18 1.70 18.43
N ASP A 263 -9.27 2.38 17.72
CA ASP A 263 -7.90 2.73 18.14
C ASP A 263 -6.97 1.51 18.43
N PHE A 264 -7.05 0.46 17.58
CA PHE A 264 -6.34 -0.83 17.72
C PHE A 264 -6.78 -1.76 18.89
N GLY A 265 -8.10 -1.88 19.10
CA GLY A 265 -8.70 -2.88 20.00
C GLY A 265 -9.53 -3.98 19.31
N PHE A 266 -9.42 -4.14 17.98
CA PHE A 266 -10.24 -4.99 17.10
C PHE A 266 -10.78 -6.30 17.71
#